data_AF-A0A499UYZ4-F1
#
_entry.id   AF-A0A499UYZ4-F1
#
_cell.length_a   1.000
_cell.length_b   1.000
_cell.length_c   1.000
_cell.angle_alpha   90.00
_cell.angle_beta   90.00
_cell.angle_gamma   90.00
#
_symmetry.space_group_name_H-M   'P 1'
#
loop_
_entity.id
_entity.type
_entity.pdbx_description
1 polymer ?
#
loop_
_entity_poly.entity_id
_entity_poly.type
_entity_poly.pdbx_seq_one_letter_code
_entity_poly.pdbx_strand_id
1 'polypeptide(L)'
;MSTTTKAAPTGAGRRAAGDPRGGGVDSSLGLIMLLVLVVAAQGPIRRALSAPVTQSWMTVFVAVVLQALPFLVLGVVLSALIAVFVPPSFFARALPRRPALAVPVAGVAGAVLPGCECASVPVAGALVRRGVTPAAALAFLLSAPAINPIVLTATAVAFPRDPEMVLARFVASLLVACAMGWLWQRLGRADWLRPPARPSFHGHGRGAAFWASVRHDVMHAGGFLVVGAMAAATLKAVVPASWLRGAADDPVVAILALAVLAVLLSICSEADAFVAASLSQFSLTARLAFLVVGPMIDLKLFAM
;
A
#
# COMPACT_ATOMS: atom_id res chain seq x y z
N MET A 1 -71.05 -53.82 24.69
CA MET A 1 -72.15 -53.30 23.86
C MET A 1 -72.89 -52.28 24.70
N SER A 2 -72.49 -51.01 24.62
CA SER A 2 -73.05 -49.98 23.72
C SER A 2 -74.27 -49.31 24.36
N THR A 3 -74.07 -48.12 24.95
CA THR A 3 -74.56 -46.80 24.48
C THR A 3 -76.02 -46.55 24.87
N THR A 4 -76.53 -45.41 25.34
CA THR A 4 -76.08 -44.01 25.55
C THR A 4 -77.32 -43.29 26.11
N THR A 5 -77.16 -42.23 26.91
CA THR A 5 -77.91 -40.94 26.80
C THR A 5 -77.59 -40.08 28.02
N LYS A 6 -76.96 -38.91 27.83
CA LYS A 6 -77.32 -37.67 28.55
C LYS A 6 -76.64 -36.41 28.00
N ALA A 7 -77.49 -35.42 27.69
CA ALA A 7 -77.39 -33.96 27.88
C ALA A 7 -76.31 -33.07 27.18
N ALA A 8 -76.81 -31.97 26.61
CA ALA A 8 -76.14 -30.65 26.45
C ALA A 8 -76.50 -29.75 27.68
N PRO A 9 -76.11 -28.44 27.84
CA PRO A 9 -75.29 -27.51 27.02
C PRO A 9 -74.32 -26.56 27.82
N THR A 10 -73.74 -25.54 27.15
CA THR A 10 -73.33 -24.17 27.62
C THR A 10 -71.89 -23.81 28.05
N GLY A 11 -71.44 -22.65 27.52
CA GLY A 11 -70.45 -21.70 28.09
C GLY A 11 -69.01 -21.82 27.56
N ALA A 12 -68.25 -20.78 27.25
CA ALA A 12 -68.39 -19.33 27.21
C ALA A 12 -67.18 -18.79 26.41
N GLY A 13 -67.32 -17.65 25.73
CA GLY A 13 -66.28 -17.11 24.84
C GLY A 13 -65.03 -16.55 25.52
N ARG A 14 -63.96 -16.36 24.74
CA ARG A 14 -63.05 -15.21 24.81
C ARG A 14 -62.00 -15.22 23.68
N ARG A 15 -62.02 -14.12 22.92
CA ARG A 15 -60.89 -13.31 22.46
C ARG A 15 -60.01 -13.82 21.30
N ALA A 16 -60.19 -13.10 20.19
CA ALA A 16 -59.16 -12.60 19.28
C ALA A 16 -57.71 -12.89 19.64
N ALA A 17 -57.02 -13.57 18.73
CA ALA A 17 -55.63 -13.29 18.40
C ALA A 17 -55.58 -13.21 16.86
N GLY A 18 -55.48 -11.97 16.36
CA GLY A 18 -55.14 -11.76 14.96
C GLY A 18 -53.75 -12.32 14.74
N ASP A 19 -53.62 -13.29 13.85
CA ASP A 19 -52.32 -13.71 13.35
C ASP A 19 -51.85 -12.64 12.37
N PRO A 20 -50.79 -11.87 12.67
CA PRO A 20 -50.26 -10.92 11.72
C PRO A 20 -49.61 -11.75 10.62
N ARG A 21 -50.30 -11.85 9.47
CA ARG A 21 -49.64 -12.07 8.18
C ARG A 21 -48.75 -10.85 7.88
N GLY A 22 -47.71 -10.67 8.68
CA GLY A 22 -46.60 -9.78 8.41
C GLY A 22 -45.89 -10.36 7.21
N GLY A 23 -45.82 -9.58 6.13
CA GLY A 23 -45.19 -9.94 4.87
C GLY A 23 -43.73 -10.33 5.04
N GLY A 24 -43.49 -11.58 5.39
CA GLY A 24 -42.23 -12.24 5.11
C GLY A 24 -42.14 -12.30 3.60
N VAL A 25 -41.26 -11.49 3.02
CA VAL A 25 -40.73 -11.79 1.69
C VAL A 25 -40.19 -13.21 1.80
N ASP A 26 -40.92 -14.20 1.28
CA ASP A 26 -40.47 -15.59 1.28
C ASP A 26 -39.05 -15.59 0.70
N SER A 27 -38.09 -16.19 1.42
CA SER A 27 -36.67 -16.18 1.01
C SER A 27 -36.48 -16.70 -0.43
N SER A 28 -37.43 -17.49 -0.94
CA SER A 28 -37.53 -17.93 -2.34
C SER A 28 -37.93 -16.82 -3.31
N LEU A 29 -38.93 -15.99 -2.99
CA LEU A 29 -39.32 -14.82 -3.79
C LEU A 29 -38.20 -13.77 -3.82
N GLY A 30 -37.51 -13.57 -2.68
CA GLY A 30 -36.31 -12.74 -2.62
C GLY A 30 -35.18 -13.26 -3.52
N LEU A 31 -34.93 -14.57 -3.51
CA LEU A 31 -33.92 -15.22 -4.36
C LEU A 31 -34.28 -15.10 -5.85
N ILE A 32 -35.55 -15.29 -6.21
CA ILE A 32 -36.04 -15.19 -7.58
C ILE A 32 -35.93 -13.74 -8.09
N MET A 33 -36.35 -12.75 -7.29
CA MET A 33 -36.18 -11.34 -7.65
C MET A 33 -34.71 -10.96 -7.83
N LEU A 34 -33.83 -11.44 -6.95
CA LEU A 34 -32.39 -11.22 -7.05
C LEU A 34 -31.82 -11.84 -8.34
N LEU A 35 -32.22 -13.08 -8.68
CA LEU A 35 -31.80 -13.76 -9.90
C LEU A 35 -32.28 -13.04 -11.17
N VAL A 36 -33.53 -12.60 -11.20
CA VAL A 36 -34.08 -11.81 -12.32
C VAL A 36 -33.36 -10.47 -12.46
N LEU A 37 -33.05 -9.80 -11.34
CA LEU A 37 -32.29 -8.55 -11.34
C LEU A 37 -30.86 -8.76 -11.88
N VAL A 38 -30.18 -9.85 -11.47
CA VAL A 38 -28.85 -10.21 -11.96
C VAL A 38 -28.86 -10.55 -13.45
N VAL A 39 -29.87 -11.27 -13.94
CA VAL A 39 -30.02 -11.63 -15.37
C VAL A 39 -30.36 -10.40 -16.21
N ALA A 40 -31.24 -9.51 -15.74
CA ALA A 40 -31.55 -8.26 -16.42
C ALA A 40 -30.34 -7.31 -16.48
N ALA A 41 -29.55 -7.25 -15.40
CA ALA A 41 -28.32 -6.49 -15.35
C ALA A 41 -27.20 -7.10 -16.20
N GLN A 42 -27.30 -8.38 -16.59
CA GLN A 42 -26.27 -9.10 -17.33
C GLN A 42 -25.98 -8.50 -18.71
N GLY A 43 -27.00 -7.96 -19.39
CA GLY A 43 -26.87 -7.28 -20.69
C GLY A 43 -26.04 -5.98 -20.66
N PRO A 44 -26.39 -4.99 -19.82
CA PRO A 44 -25.60 -3.77 -19.66
C PRO A 44 -24.24 -4.03 -19.00
N ILE A 45 -24.15 -4.97 -18.04
CA ILE A 45 -22.88 -5.35 -17.41
C ILE A 45 -21.93 -5.98 -18.45
N ARG A 46 -22.40 -6.91 -19.28
CA ARG A 46 -21.58 -7.50 -20.35
C ARG A 46 -21.09 -6.45 -21.33
N ARG A 47 -21.93 -5.49 -21.73
CA ARG A 47 -21.54 -4.38 -22.62
C ARG A 47 -20.51 -3.44 -21.98
N ALA A 48 -20.68 -3.11 -20.70
CA ALA A 48 -19.73 -2.28 -19.96
C ALA A 48 -18.37 -2.99 -19.77
N LEU A 49 -18.39 -4.29 -19.47
CA LEU A 49 -17.18 -5.12 -19.31
C LEU A 49 -16.49 -5.45 -20.64
N SER A 50 -17.22 -5.52 -21.75
CA SER A 50 -16.66 -5.80 -23.08
C SER A 50 -16.09 -4.56 -23.78
N ALA A 51 -16.27 -3.36 -23.22
CA ALA A 51 -15.67 -2.16 -23.80
C ALA A 51 -14.13 -2.29 -23.74
N PRO A 52 -13.39 -1.97 -24.83
CA PRO A 52 -11.94 -2.14 -24.90
C PRO A 52 -11.19 -1.43 -23.77
N VAL A 53 -11.71 -0.28 -23.34
CA VAL A 53 -11.17 0.52 -22.22
C VAL A 53 -11.32 -0.23 -20.90
N THR A 54 -12.48 -0.81 -20.61
CA THR A 54 -12.74 -1.56 -19.37
C THR A 54 -11.92 -2.85 -19.33
N GLN A 55 -11.76 -3.54 -20.45
CA GLN A 55 -10.90 -4.74 -20.54
C GLN A 55 -9.43 -4.39 -20.29
N SER A 56 -8.92 -3.31 -20.89
CA SER A 56 -7.55 -2.85 -20.66
C SER A 56 -7.35 -2.44 -19.20
N TRP A 57 -8.31 -1.71 -18.63
CA TRP A 57 -8.31 -1.30 -17.23
C TRP A 57 -8.26 -2.51 -16.28
N MET A 58 -9.17 -3.48 -16.43
CA MET A 58 -9.22 -4.68 -15.59
C MET A 58 -7.95 -5.52 -15.71
N THR A 59 -7.42 -5.67 -16.92
CA THR A 59 -6.19 -6.43 -17.16
C THR A 59 -5.01 -5.79 -16.43
N VAL A 60 -4.86 -4.47 -16.53
CA VAL A 60 -3.78 -3.72 -15.86
C VAL A 60 -3.96 -3.78 -14.34
N PHE A 61 -5.17 -3.53 -13.85
CA PHE A 61 -5.47 -3.58 -12.41
C PHE A 61 -5.15 -4.95 -11.81
N VAL A 62 -5.68 -6.04 -12.40
CA VAL A 62 -5.45 -7.41 -11.92
C VAL A 62 -3.98 -7.78 -12.03
N ALA A 63 -3.30 -7.42 -13.12
CA ALA A 63 -1.87 -7.68 -13.28
C ALA A 63 -1.05 -7.00 -12.18
N VAL A 64 -1.27 -5.71 -11.92
CA VAL A 64 -0.54 -4.97 -10.88
C VAL A 64 -0.80 -5.55 -9.50
N VAL A 65 -2.06 -5.85 -9.16
CA VAL A 65 -2.42 -6.43 -7.86
C VAL A 65 -1.78 -7.81 -7.68
N LEU A 66 -1.94 -8.73 -8.64
CA LEU A 66 -1.37 -10.07 -8.55
C LEU A 66 0.15 -10.08 -8.51
N GLN A 67 0.79 -9.15 -9.21
CA GLN A 67 2.24 -9.04 -9.25
C GLN A 67 2.81 -8.43 -7.97
N ALA A 68 2.14 -7.44 -7.38
CA ALA A 68 2.62 -6.74 -6.19
C ALA A 68 2.28 -7.46 -4.88
N LEU A 69 1.15 -8.17 -4.79
CA LEU A 69 0.73 -8.91 -3.60
C LEU A 69 1.81 -9.83 -2.98
N PRO A 70 2.54 -10.68 -3.74
CA PRO A 70 3.56 -11.55 -3.14
C PRO A 70 4.71 -10.76 -2.51
N PHE A 71 5.12 -9.65 -3.12
CA PHE A 71 6.16 -8.77 -2.58
C PHE A 71 5.68 -8.05 -1.32
N LEU A 72 4.43 -7.57 -1.33
CA LEU A 72 3.81 -6.93 -0.17
C LEU A 72 3.72 -7.88 1.02
N VAL A 73 3.24 -9.11 0.82
CA VAL A 73 3.15 -10.12 1.88
C VAL A 73 4.54 -10.42 2.44
N LEU A 74 5.53 -10.64 1.56
CA LEU A 74 6.91 -10.89 1.97
C LEU A 74 7.47 -9.70 2.78
N GLY A 75 7.25 -8.48 2.31
CA GLY A 75 7.72 -7.25 2.97
C GLY A 75 7.11 -7.05 4.34
N VAL A 76 5.80 -7.26 4.48
CA VAL A 76 5.11 -7.13 5.77
C VAL A 76 5.59 -8.20 6.77
N VAL A 77 5.70 -9.46 6.34
CA VAL A 77 6.15 -10.55 7.22
C VAL A 77 7.57 -10.29 7.71
N LEU A 78 8.47 -9.93 6.79
CA LEU A 78 9.87 -9.70 7.11
C LEU A 78 10.06 -8.44 7.96
N SER A 79 9.28 -7.40 7.70
CA SER A 79 9.25 -6.20 8.53
C SER A 79 8.77 -6.48 9.96
N ALA A 80 7.68 -7.23 10.12
CA ALA A 80 7.17 -7.63 11.43
C ALA A 80 8.18 -8.50 12.19
N LEU A 81 8.91 -9.37 11.48
CA LEU A 81 9.98 -10.16 12.07
C LEU A 81 11.09 -9.25 12.62
N ILE A 82 11.54 -8.28 11.84
CA ILE A 82 12.57 -7.33 12.29
C ILE A 82 12.06 -6.49 13.47
N ALA A 83 10.84 -5.97 13.40
CA ALA A 83 10.27 -5.13 14.44
C ALA A 83 10.12 -5.86 15.79
N VAL A 84 9.83 -7.17 15.77
CA VAL A 84 9.65 -7.99 16.98
C VAL A 84 10.95 -8.58 17.50
N PHE A 85 11.84 -9.03 16.61
CA PHE A 85 13.04 -9.78 16.99
C PHE A 85 14.31 -8.94 17.05
N VAL A 86 14.39 -7.82 16.31
CA VAL A 86 15.58 -6.97 16.29
C VAL A 86 15.39 -5.80 17.28
N PRO A 87 16.14 -5.77 18.39
CA PRO A 87 16.03 -4.68 19.34
C PRO A 87 16.52 -3.39 18.69
N PRO A 88 15.81 -2.25 18.81
CA PRO A 88 16.22 -1.03 18.11
C PRO A 88 17.54 -0.43 18.64
N SER A 89 18.13 -1.00 19.69
CA SER A 89 19.50 -0.70 20.15
C SER A 89 20.57 -1.23 19.20
N PHE A 90 20.26 -2.26 18.40
CA PHE A 90 21.14 -2.79 17.36
C PHE A 90 21.45 -1.70 16.32
N PHE A 91 20.41 -1.02 15.80
CA PHE A 91 20.58 0.06 14.83
C PHE A 91 21.27 1.28 15.44
N ALA A 92 20.89 1.68 16.65
CA ALA A 92 21.52 2.83 17.33
C ALA A 92 23.03 2.61 17.59
N ARG A 93 23.47 1.37 17.81
CA ARG A 93 24.89 1.03 18.01
C ARG A 93 25.67 0.93 16.70
N ALA A 94 24.99 0.66 15.58
CA ALA A 94 25.59 0.62 14.26
C ALA A 94 25.87 2.02 13.66
N LEU A 95 25.19 3.07 14.14
CA LEU A 95 25.35 4.43 13.63
C LEU A 95 26.54 5.17 14.26
N PRO A 96 27.37 5.88 13.47
CA PRO A 96 28.48 6.67 13.99
C PRO A 96 28.01 7.93 14.74
N ARG A 97 28.82 8.39 15.71
CA ARG A 97 28.52 9.57 16.54
C ARG A 97 28.53 10.90 15.77
N ARG A 98 29.20 10.98 14.62
CA ARG A 98 29.29 12.22 13.83
C ARG A 98 28.07 12.35 12.91
N PRO A 99 27.24 13.40 13.03
CA PRO A 99 26.00 13.57 12.28
C PRO A 99 26.17 13.48 10.75
N ALA A 100 27.24 14.06 10.21
CA ALA A 100 27.52 14.04 8.78
C ALA A 100 27.77 12.63 8.23
N LEU A 101 28.36 11.75 9.04
CA LEU A 101 28.59 10.33 8.71
C LEU A 101 27.39 9.45 9.09
N ALA A 102 26.57 9.89 10.05
CA ALA A 102 25.37 9.18 10.45
C ALA A 102 24.34 9.15 9.33
N VAL A 103 24.23 10.21 8.51
CA VAL A 103 23.33 10.29 7.35
C VAL A 103 23.57 9.16 6.34
N PRO A 104 24.75 9.01 5.72
CA PRO A 104 24.97 7.96 4.73
C PRO A 104 24.92 6.56 5.36
N VAL A 105 25.40 6.37 6.58
CA VAL A 105 25.31 5.07 7.27
C VAL A 105 23.85 4.69 7.56
N ALA A 106 23.02 5.66 7.97
CA ALA A 106 21.59 5.43 8.17
C ALA A 106 20.87 5.18 6.84
N GLY A 107 21.24 5.88 5.76
CA GLY A 107 20.75 5.62 4.41
C GLY A 107 21.04 4.17 3.97
N VAL A 108 22.29 3.72 4.11
CA VAL A 108 22.67 2.33 3.79
C VAL A 108 21.99 1.31 4.70
N ALA A 109 21.76 1.63 5.99
CA ALA A 109 20.99 0.77 6.87
C ALA A 109 19.54 0.57 6.37
N GLY A 110 18.98 1.54 5.64
CA GLY A 110 17.71 1.39 4.92
C GLY A 110 17.75 0.28 3.86
N ALA A 111 18.88 0.07 3.19
CA ALA A 111 19.06 -1.01 2.21
C ALA A 111 19.16 -2.40 2.85
N VAL A 112 19.46 -2.47 4.13
CA VAL A 112 19.56 -3.74 4.88
C VAL A 112 18.22 -4.10 5.49
N LEU A 113 17.34 -3.11 5.69
CA LEU A 113 16.06 -3.28 6.34
C LEU A 113 14.93 -3.45 5.32
N PRO A 114 14.43 -4.68 5.16
CA PRO A 114 13.20 -4.93 4.43
C PRO A 114 12.01 -4.36 5.21
N GLY A 115 11.68 -3.12 4.88
CA GLY A 115 10.49 -2.43 5.35
C GLY A 115 9.87 -1.62 4.23
N CYS A 116 8.54 -1.53 4.25
CA CYS A 116 7.79 -0.53 3.50
C CYS A 116 7.78 0.81 4.26
N GLU A 117 7.29 1.88 3.63
CA GLU A 117 7.08 3.20 4.26
C GLU A 117 6.47 3.08 5.67
N CYS A 118 5.46 2.21 5.85
CA CYS A 118 4.78 1.95 7.13
C CYS A 118 5.71 1.47 8.26
N ALA A 119 6.73 0.67 7.93
CA ALA A 119 7.68 0.12 8.90
C ALA A 119 8.85 1.05 9.21
N SER A 120 9.23 1.87 8.25
CA SER A 120 10.37 2.77 8.36
C SER A 120 10.11 3.92 9.34
N VAL A 121 8.87 4.45 9.40
CA VAL A 121 8.44 5.51 10.33
C VAL A 121 8.70 5.17 11.80
N PRO A 122 8.21 4.05 12.36
CA PRO A 122 8.42 3.75 13.77
C PRO A 122 9.88 3.43 14.12
N VAL A 123 10.63 2.85 13.19
CA VAL A 123 12.07 2.61 13.35
C VAL A 123 12.82 3.94 13.37
N ALA A 124 12.54 4.85 12.44
CA ALA A 124 13.08 6.21 12.43
C ALA A 124 12.77 6.95 13.74
N GLY A 125 11.51 6.89 14.22
CA GLY A 125 11.13 7.48 15.50
C GLY A 125 11.85 6.86 16.72
N ALA A 126 12.12 5.55 16.69
CA ALA A 126 12.91 4.89 17.74
C ALA A 126 14.39 5.32 17.71
N LEU A 127 14.95 5.54 16.51
CA LEU A 127 16.30 6.09 16.34
C LEU A 127 16.38 7.50 16.95
N VAL A 128 15.43 8.39 16.63
CA VAL A 128 15.37 9.76 17.19
C VAL A 128 15.29 9.73 18.72
N ARG A 129 14.40 8.91 19.32
CA ARG A 129 14.28 8.79 20.78
C ARG A 129 15.54 8.29 21.48
N ARG A 130 16.44 7.61 20.76
CA ARG A 130 17.74 7.14 21.28
C ARG A 130 18.90 8.11 21.02
N GLY A 131 18.60 9.32 20.55
CA GLY A 131 19.59 10.37 20.34
C GLY A 131 20.28 10.32 18.97
N VAL A 132 19.77 9.52 18.02
CA VAL A 132 20.20 9.64 16.61
C VAL A 132 19.68 10.96 16.06
N THR A 133 20.52 11.66 15.30
CA THR A 133 20.16 12.96 14.74
C THR A 133 18.95 12.86 13.81
N PRO A 134 17.99 13.81 13.84
CA PRO A 134 16.82 13.82 12.96
C PRO A 134 17.17 13.70 11.47
N ALA A 135 18.28 14.30 11.04
CA ALA A 135 18.81 14.18 9.69
C ALA A 135 19.11 12.72 9.27
N ALA A 136 19.73 11.95 10.15
CA ALA A 136 20.03 10.53 9.89
C ALA A 136 18.77 9.66 9.94
N ALA A 137 17.83 9.98 10.83
CA ALA A 137 16.53 9.32 10.87
C ALA A 137 15.71 9.59 9.59
N LEU A 138 15.73 10.82 9.07
CA LEU A 138 15.12 11.18 7.79
C LEU A 138 15.79 10.43 6.63
N ALA A 139 17.12 10.40 6.58
CA ALA A 139 17.84 9.66 5.55
C ALA A 139 17.49 8.17 5.56
N PHE A 140 17.38 7.55 6.75
CA PHE A 140 16.88 6.18 6.89
C PHE A 140 15.43 6.03 6.41
N LEU A 141 14.55 6.96 6.81
CA LEU A 141 13.13 6.96 6.48
C LEU A 141 12.87 7.03 4.96
N LEU A 142 13.64 7.86 4.26
CA LEU A 142 13.56 8.03 2.81
C LEU A 142 14.23 6.87 2.05
N SER A 143 15.35 6.36 2.58
CA SER A 143 16.14 5.32 1.93
C SER A 143 15.50 3.94 2.07
N ALA A 144 14.98 3.58 3.24
CA ALA A 144 14.42 2.25 3.51
C ALA A 144 13.36 1.81 2.48
N PRO A 145 12.30 2.58 2.17
CA PRO A 145 11.36 2.18 1.13
C PRO A 145 11.95 2.26 -0.29
N ALA A 146 12.99 3.06 -0.53
CA ALA A 146 13.53 3.28 -1.88
C ALA A 146 14.53 2.21 -2.35
N ILE A 147 15.34 1.67 -1.42
CA ILE A 147 16.46 0.75 -1.74
C ILE A 147 16.44 -0.57 -0.94
N ASN A 148 15.30 -0.91 -0.34
CA ASN A 148 15.10 -2.21 0.31
C ASN A 148 15.33 -3.38 -0.68
N PRO A 149 15.87 -4.53 -0.23
CA PRO A 149 16.14 -5.69 -1.08
C PRO A 149 14.93 -6.15 -1.91
N ILE A 150 13.72 -6.05 -1.36
CA ILE A 150 12.46 -6.41 -2.04
C ILE A 150 12.22 -5.47 -3.23
N VAL A 151 12.42 -4.18 -3.05
CA VAL A 151 12.25 -3.14 -4.08
C VAL A 151 13.31 -3.27 -5.17
N LEU A 152 14.56 -3.54 -4.80
CA LEU A 152 15.63 -3.80 -5.75
C LEU A 152 15.38 -5.08 -6.56
N THR A 153 14.87 -6.13 -5.90
CA THR A 153 14.49 -7.38 -6.57
C THR A 153 13.30 -7.16 -7.51
N ALA A 154 12.27 -6.43 -7.08
CA ALA A 154 11.14 -6.06 -7.93
C ALA A 154 11.60 -5.24 -9.14
N THR A 155 12.55 -4.32 -8.96
CA THR A 155 13.16 -3.57 -10.06
C THR A 155 13.93 -4.48 -11.01
N ALA A 156 14.68 -5.45 -10.50
CA ALA A 156 15.39 -6.43 -11.33
C ALA A 156 14.42 -7.29 -12.16
N VAL A 157 13.30 -7.72 -11.57
CA VAL A 157 12.26 -8.49 -12.26
C VAL A 157 11.50 -7.64 -13.27
N ALA A 158 11.27 -6.36 -12.97
CA ALA A 158 10.54 -5.44 -13.82
C ALA A 158 11.37 -4.96 -15.04
N PHE A 159 12.70 -4.88 -14.90
CA PHE A 159 13.63 -4.44 -15.94
C PHE A 159 14.65 -5.55 -16.30
N PRO A 160 14.21 -6.71 -16.82
CA PRO A 160 15.09 -7.86 -17.04
C PRO A 160 16.16 -7.63 -18.11
N ARG A 161 15.97 -6.64 -18.99
CA ARG A 161 16.93 -6.29 -20.06
C ARG A 161 17.91 -5.18 -19.66
N ASP A 162 17.61 -4.45 -18.58
CA ASP A 162 18.34 -3.25 -18.16
C ASP A 162 18.79 -3.40 -16.69
N PRO A 163 19.72 -4.32 -16.36
CA PRO A 163 20.16 -4.54 -14.98
C PRO A 163 20.82 -3.30 -14.35
N GLU A 164 21.35 -2.40 -15.19
CA GLU A 164 21.85 -1.09 -14.77
C GLU A 164 20.80 -0.25 -14.03
N MET A 165 19.49 -0.48 -14.29
CA MET A 165 18.40 0.22 -13.61
C MET A 165 18.39 -0.05 -12.10
N VAL A 166 18.76 -1.26 -11.66
CA VAL A 166 18.79 -1.61 -10.24
C VAL A 166 19.87 -0.82 -9.53
N LEU A 167 21.07 -0.77 -10.11
CA LEU A 167 22.19 -0.01 -9.56
C LEU A 167 21.90 1.49 -9.61
N ALA A 168 21.34 1.98 -10.72
CA ALA A 168 20.94 3.37 -10.86
C ALA A 168 19.90 3.77 -9.82
N ARG A 169 18.87 2.94 -9.59
CA ARG A 169 17.87 3.15 -8.54
C ARG A 169 18.50 3.18 -7.16
N PHE A 170 19.38 2.23 -6.85
CA PHE A 170 20.08 2.18 -5.58
C PHE A 170 20.89 3.45 -5.31
N VAL A 171 21.78 3.80 -6.25
CA VAL A 171 22.68 4.95 -6.11
C VAL A 171 21.90 6.26 -6.08
N ALA A 172 20.98 6.46 -7.03
CA ALA A 172 20.20 7.70 -7.10
C ALA A 172 19.34 7.91 -5.85
N SER A 173 18.64 6.88 -5.38
CA SER A 173 17.80 6.97 -4.19
C SER A 173 18.63 7.23 -2.93
N LEU A 174 19.78 6.55 -2.78
CA LEU A 174 20.68 6.77 -1.65
C LEU A 174 21.27 8.19 -1.67
N LEU A 175 21.68 8.69 -2.83
CA LEU A 175 22.19 10.04 -3.01
C LEU A 175 21.13 11.08 -2.64
N VAL A 176 19.91 10.93 -3.12
CA VAL A 176 18.81 11.86 -2.80
C VAL A 176 18.46 11.79 -1.31
N ALA A 177 18.38 10.59 -0.71
CA ALA A 177 18.15 10.44 0.73
C ALA A 177 19.27 11.10 1.57
N CYS A 178 20.53 10.96 1.16
CA CYS A 178 21.66 11.62 1.82
C CYS A 178 21.61 13.15 1.65
N ALA A 179 21.33 13.62 0.43
CA ALA A 179 21.18 15.04 0.14
C ALA A 179 20.07 15.67 0.98
N MET A 180 18.91 15.01 1.07
CA MET A 180 17.79 15.43 1.91
C MET A 180 18.15 15.40 3.41
N GLY A 181 18.87 14.36 3.86
CA GLY A 181 19.37 14.28 5.24
C GLY A 181 20.35 15.41 5.59
N TRP A 182 21.31 15.71 4.72
CA TRP A 182 22.26 16.82 4.91
C TRP A 182 21.58 18.19 4.77
N LEU A 183 20.61 18.33 3.87
CA LEU A 183 19.80 19.53 3.76
C LEU A 183 19.02 19.79 5.05
N TRP A 184 18.42 18.74 5.61
CA TRP A 184 17.75 18.79 6.91
C TRP A 184 18.72 19.10 8.04
N GLN A 185 19.96 18.61 7.98
CA GLN A 185 20.98 18.96 8.97
C GLN A 185 21.30 20.46 8.96
N ARG A 186 21.20 21.13 7.81
CA ARG A 186 21.46 22.57 7.66
C ARG A 186 20.25 23.45 7.97
N LEU A 187 19.04 23.01 7.60
CA LEU A 187 17.83 23.85 7.64
C LEU A 187 16.77 23.36 8.65
N GLY A 188 16.83 22.09 9.05
CA GLY A 188 15.78 21.42 9.81
C GLY A 188 15.83 21.74 11.30
N ARG A 189 14.66 22.06 11.87
CA ARG A 189 14.48 22.21 13.32
C ARG A 189 14.09 20.86 13.92
N ALA A 190 14.69 20.50 15.06
CA ALA A 190 14.47 19.21 15.71
C ALA A 190 12.99 18.98 16.12
N ASP A 191 12.21 20.06 16.29
CA ASP A 191 10.82 19.99 16.72
C ASP A 191 9.84 19.43 15.67
N TRP A 192 10.22 19.41 14.39
CA TRP A 192 9.34 18.98 13.29
C TRP A 192 9.27 17.45 13.15
N LEU A 193 10.24 16.73 13.73
CA LEU A 193 10.31 15.27 13.74
C LEU A 193 10.08 14.73 15.15
N ARG A 194 9.01 15.16 15.83
CA ARG A 194 8.60 14.55 17.10
C ARG A 194 7.86 13.23 16.79
N PRO A 195 8.48 12.06 16.99
CA PRO A 195 7.80 10.81 16.70
C PRO A 195 6.59 10.65 17.65
N PRO A 196 5.43 10.20 17.14
CA PRO A 196 4.28 9.89 17.97
C PRO A 196 4.64 8.95 19.13
N ALA A 197 4.14 9.24 20.33
CA ALA A 197 4.30 8.37 21.49
C ALA A 197 3.51 7.08 21.24
N ARG A 198 4.21 5.93 21.14
CA ARG A 198 3.54 4.63 21.04
C ARG A 198 3.00 4.21 22.41
N PRO A 199 1.79 3.65 22.47
CA PRO A 199 1.38 2.82 23.60
C PRO A 199 2.37 1.65 23.69
N SER A 200 3.05 1.52 24.82
CA SER A 200 3.90 0.38 25.09
C SER A 200 3.02 -0.86 25.22
N PHE A 201 3.13 -1.80 24.27
CA PHE A 201 2.56 -3.15 24.37
C PHE A 201 3.31 -3.95 25.45
N HIS A 202 3.23 -3.51 26.70
CA HIS A 202 3.62 -4.32 27.84
C HIS A 202 2.55 -5.41 28.03
N GLY A 203 2.95 -6.68 27.89
CA GLY A 203 2.13 -7.83 28.31
C GLY A 203 1.67 -8.81 27.22
N HIS A 204 1.95 -8.57 25.94
CA HIS A 204 1.61 -9.53 24.87
C HIS A 204 2.83 -10.41 24.52
N GLY A 205 2.61 -11.72 24.36
CA GLY A 205 3.64 -12.64 23.87
C GLY A 205 4.17 -12.23 22.49
N ARG A 206 5.44 -12.55 22.18
CA ARG A 206 6.10 -12.16 20.90
C ARG A 206 5.28 -12.53 19.66
N GLY A 207 4.56 -13.64 19.69
CA GLY A 207 3.68 -14.07 18.59
C GLY A 207 2.46 -13.16 18.40
N ALA A 208 1.84 -12.69 19.47
CA ALA A 208 0.69 -11.77 19.37
C ALA A 208 1.11 -10.39 18.84
N ALA A 209 2.29 -9.90 19.25
CA ALA A 209 2.87 -8.67 18.71
C ALA A 209 3.21 -8.79 17.21
N PHE A 210 3.76 -9.94 16.80
CA PHE A 210 4.04 -10.23 15.38
C PHE A 210 2.76 -10.20 14.55
N TRP A 211 1.74 -10.97 14.91
CA TRP A 211 0.47 -11.02 14.16
C TRP A 211 -0.28 -9.69 14.16
N ALA A 212 -0.19 -8.92 15.25
CA ALA A 212 -0.76 -7.58 15.29
C ALA A 212 -0.08 -6.63 14.29
N SER A 213 1.26 -6.66 14.20
CA SER A 213 2.01 -5.89 13.20
C SER A 213 1.64 -6.32 11.79
N VAL A 214 1.70 -7.63 11.49
CA VAL A 214 1.37 -8.17 10.17
C VAL A 214 -0.03 -7.74 9.73
N ARG A 215 -1.05 -7.88 10.59
CA ARG A 215 -2.42 -7.49 10.24
C ARG A 215 -2.54 -5.99 9.98
N HIS A 216 -1.91 -5.16 10.81
CA HIS A 216 -1.93 -3.71 10.63
C HIS A 216 -1.29 -3.31 9.30
N ASP A 217 -0.10 -3.84 9.03
CA ASP A 217 0.70 -3.49 7.86
C ASP A 217 0.07 -4.05 6.58
N VAL A 218 -0.52 -5.26 6.59
CA VAL A 218 -1.28 -5.82 5.45
C VAL A 218 -2.52 -4.96 5.15
N MET A 219 -3.29 -4.57 6.17
CA MET A 219 -4.51 -3.76 5.95
C MET A 219 -4.18 -2.37 5.43
N HIS A 220 -3.12 -1.74 5.96
CA HIS A 220 -2.64 -0.46 5.45
C HIS A 220 -2.07 -0.61 4.04
N ALA A 221 -0.99 -1.36 3.87
CA ALA A 221 -0.29 -1.48 2.58
C ALA A 221 -1.20 -2.05 1.49
N GLY A 222 -2.04 -3.04 1.82
CA GLY A 222 -2.98 -3.65 0.88
C GLY A 222 -4.04 -2.64 0.38
N GLY A 223 -4.54 -1.78 1.26
CA GLY A 223 -5.45 -0.71 0.88
C GLY A 223 -4.83 0.27 -0.12
N PHE A 224 -3.59 0.71 0.13
CA PHE A 224 -2.86 1.58 -0.79
C PHE A 224 -2.51 0.90 -2.10
N LEU A 225 -2.18 -0.39 -2.08
CA LEU A 225 -1.93 -1.16 -3.30
C LEU A 225 -3.17 -1.17 -4.22
N VAL A 226 -4.37 -1.40 -3.66
CA VAL A 226 -5.62 -1.41 -4.45
C VAL A 226 -5.87 -0.03 -5.07
N VAL A 227 -5.77 1.04 -4.28
CA VAL A 227 -5.98 2.41 -4.78
C VAL A 227 -4.95 2.77 -5.85
N GLY A 228 -3.68 2.45 -5.62
CA GLY A 228 -2.59 2.67 -6.58
C GLY A 228 -2.78 1.89 -7.88
N ALA A 229 -3.18 0.62 -7.80
CA ALA A 229 -3.49 -0.21 -8.96
C ALA A 229 -4.68 0.35 -9.75
N MET A 230 -5.72 0.85 -9.09
CA MET A 230 -6.86 1.51 -9.74
C MET A 230 -6.42 2.79 -10.44
N ALA A 231 -5.58 3.61 -9.81
CA ALA A 231 -5.07 4.84 -10.39
C ALA A 231 -4.19 4.55 -11.62
N ALA A 232 -3.27 3.59 -11.53
CA ALA A 232 -2.43 3.16 -12.65
C ALA A 232 -3.26 2.59 -13.82
N ALA A 233 -4.25 1.76 -13.53
CA ALA A 233 -5.17 1.23 -14.54
C ALA A 233 -6.00 2.36 -15.20
N THR A 234 -6.46 3.33 -14.42
CA THR A 234 -7.24 4.48 -14.92
C THR A 234 -6.39 5.36 -15.82
N LEU A 235 -5.17 5.70 -15.38
CA LEU A 235 -4.23 6.46 -16.19
C LEU A 235 -3.98 5.76 -17.53
N LYS A 236 -3.70 4.45 -17.51
CA LYS A 236 -3.44 3.68 -18.72
C LYS A 236 -4.66 3.54 -19.64
N ALA A 237 -5.87 3.48 -19.06
CA ALA A 237 -7.11 3.34 -19.81
C ALA A 237 -7.60 4.67 -20.41
N VAL A 238 -7.34 5.79 -19.75
CA VAL A 238 -7.88 7.11 -20.11
C VAL A 238 -6.87 7.97 -20.87
N VAL A 239 -5.57 7.87 -20.56
CA VAL A 239 -4.56 8.74 -21.18
C VAL A 239 -4.29 8.30 -22.62
N PRO A 240 -4.55 9.17 -23.62
CA PRO A 240 -4.30 8.85 -25.02
C PRO A 240 -2.81 8.65 -25.28
N ALA A 241 -2.48 7.64 -26.10
CA ALA A 241 -1.09 7.37 -26.49
C ALA A 241 -0.41 8.53 -27.24
N SER A 242 -1.17 9.50 -27.76
CA SER A 242 -0.64 10.72 -28.39
C SER A 242 -0.07 11.71 -27.36
N TRP A 243 -0.74 11.89 -26.23
CA TRP A 243 -0.28 12.76 -25.13
C TRP A 243 0.99 12.19 -24.50
N LEU A 244 1.03 10.87 -24.31
CA LEU A 244 2.21 10.17 -23.80
C LEU A 244 3.40 10.27 -24.75
N ARG A 245 3.18 10.23 -26.08
CA ARG A 245 4.24 10.39 -27.07
C ARG A 245 4.79 11.82 -27.11
N GLY A 246 3.92 12.83 -27.13
CA GLY A 246 4.36 14.22 -27.09
C GLY A 246 5.12 14.60 -25.81
N ALA A 247 4.74 13.99 -24.67
CA ALA A 247 5.48 14.15 -23.42
C ALA A 247 6.80 13.35 -23.38
N ALA A 248 6.93 12.30 -24.20
CA ALA A 248 8.14 11.47 -24.26
C ALA A 248 9.22 12.05 -25.20
N ASP A 249 8.85 12.90 -26.16
CA ASP A 249 9.78 13.50 -27.13
C ASP A 249 10.74 14.51 -26.49
N ASP A 250 10.33 15.20 -25.42
CA ASP A 250 11.17 16.12 -24.65
C ASP A 250 11.65 15.47 -23.33
N PRO A 251 12.97 15.27 -23.13
CA PRO A 251 13.51 14.64 -21.93
C PRO A 251 13.12 15.32 -20.61
N VAL A 252 13.03 16.65 -20.59
CA VAL A 252 12.71 17.42 -19.38
C VAL A 252 11.23 17.27 -19.06
N VAL A 253 10.36 17.37 -20.07
CA VAL A 253 8.92 17.17 -19.92
C VAL A 253 8.62 15.74 -19.46
N ALA A 254 9.31 14.74 -20.02
CA ALA A 254 9.19 13.35 -19.61
C ALA A 254 9.54 13.15 -18.13
N ILE A 255 10.67 13.69 -17.67
CA ILE A 255 11.11 13.61 -16.27
C ILE A 255 10.10 14.29 -15.34
N LEU A 256 9.66 15.51 -15.67
CA LEU A 256 8.71 16.24 -14.85
C LEU A 256 7.35 15.56 -14.79
N ALA A 257 6.84 15.08 -15.93
CA ALA A 257 5.57 14.36 -16.00
C ALA A 257 5.61 13.08 -15.15
N LEU A 258 6.70 12.32 -15.23
CA LEU A 258 6.90 11.11 -14.44
C LEU A 258 7.14 11.42 -12.95
N ALA A 259 7.84 12.50 -12.61
CA ALA A 259 7.96 12.94 -11.22
C ALA A 259 6.60 13.32 -10.64
N VAL A 260 5.79 14.11 -11.36
CA VAL A 260 4.42 14.46 -10.94
C VAL A 260 3.56 13.21 -10.82
N LEU A 261 3.67 12.29 -11.77
CA LEU A 261 2.94 11.03 -11.71
C LEU A 261 3.35 10.20 -10.48
N ALA A 262 4.64 10.16 -10.13
CA ALA A 262 5.11 9.49 -8.92
C ALA A 262 4.51 10.11 -7.66
N VAL A 263 4.42 11.43 -7.58
CA VAL A 263 3.77 12.15 -6.47
C VAL A 263 2.27 11.86 -6.41
N LEU A 264 1.58 11.86 -7.56
CA LEU A 264 0.14 11.61 -7.61
C LEU A 264 -0.21 10.17 -7.27
N LEU A 265 0.63 9.23 -7.67
CA LEU A 265 0.41 7.82 -7.41
C LEU A 265 0.83 7.45 -5.99
N SER A 266 1.93 8.02 -5.46
CA SER A 266 2.47 7.82 -4.08
C SER A 266 2.12 6.44 -3.51
N ILE A 267 2.41 5.38 -4.29
CA ILE A 267 2.05 4.00 -3.96
C ILE A 267 3.16 3.43 -3.07
N CYS A 268 2.93 2.27 -2.47
CA CYS A 268 4.01 1.47 -1.91
C CYS A 268 5.12 1.25 -2.96
N SER A 269 6.35 1.56 -2.59
CA SER A 269 7.55 1.62 -3.45
C SER A 269 7.88 0.33 -4.23
N GLU A 270 7.24 -0.78 -3.86
CA GLU A 270 7.29 -2.10 -4.52
C GLU A 270 6.46 -2.12 -5.82
N ALA A 271 5.28 -1.50 -5.83
CA ALA A 271 4.41 -1.45 -7.01
C ALA A 271 4.94 -0.47 -8.08
N ASP A 272 5.64 0.57 -7.65
CA ASP A 272 6.21 1.60 -8.53
C ASP A 272 7.14 1.03 -9.60
N ALA A 273 7.90 -0.03 -9.28
CA ALA A 273 8.78 -0.70 -10.23
C ALA A 273 8.02 -1.25 -11.45
N PHE A 274 6.86 -1.87 -11.20
CA PHE A 274 6.03 -2.46 -12.24
C PHE A 274 5.25 -1.41 -13.03
N VAL A 275 4.78 -0.35 -12.35
CA VAL A 275 4.19 0.80 -13.01
C VAL A 275 5.20 1.44 -13.95
N ALA A 276 6.41 1.73 -13.49
CA ALA A 276 7.47 2.32 -14.31
C ALA A 276 7.89 1.43 -15.49
N ALA A 277 7.98 0.10 -15.30
CA ALA A 277 8.29 -0.83 -16.39
C ALA A 277 7.19 -0.86 -17.47
N SER A 278 5.94 -0.62 -17.10
CA SER A 278 4.82 -0.54 -18.04
C SER A 278 4.82 0.73 -18.90
N LEU A 279 5.61 1.75 -18.53
CA LEU A 279 5.76 3.05 -19.19
C LEU A 279 6.95 3.03 -20.17
N SER A 280 7.01 1.99 -21.01
CA SER A 280 8.13 1.72 -21.93
C SER A 280 8.35 2.80 -23.00
N GLN A 281 7.35 3.63 -23.26
CA GLN A 281 7.43 4.78 -24.16
C GLN A 281 8.31 5.92 -23.62
N PHE A 282 8.64 5.93 -22.33
CA PHE A 282 9.51 6.94 -21.73
C PHE A 282 10.96 6.45 -21.60
N SER A 283 11.89 7.40 -21.60
CA SER A 283 13.32 7.11 -21.39
C SER A 283 13.57 6.41 -20.06
N LEU A 284 14.65 5.62 -19.98
CA LEU A 284 15.06 4.97 -18.73
C LEU A 284 15.32 6.02 -17.64
N THR A 285 15.86 7.20 -18.00
CA THR A 285 16.09 8.31 -17.08
C THR A 285 14.80 8.85 -16.46
N ALA A 286 13.73 9.02 -17.25
CA ALA A 286 12.47 9.51 -16.73
C ALA A 286 11.78 8.44 -15.85
N ARG A 287 11.88 7.16 -16.23
CA ARG A 287 11.42 6.03 -15.40
C ARG A 287 12.21 5.94 -14.09
N LEU A 288 13.52 6.17 -14.11
CA LEU A 288 14.34 6.25 -12.90
C LEU A 288 13.91 7.43 -12.02
N ALA A 289 13.66 8.60 -12.60
CA ALA A 289 13.16 9.76 -11.86
C ALA A 289 11.84 9.45 -11.15
N PHE A 290 10.90 8.77 -11.81
CA PHE A 290 9.67 8.28 -11.17
C PHE A 290 9.97 7.41 -9.94
N LEU A 291 10.87 6.43 -10.09
CA LEU A 291 11.21 5.46 -9.03
C LEU A 291 11.96 6.08 -7.84
N VAL A 292 12.66 7.18 -8.06
CA VAL A 292 13.42 7.90 -7.02
C VAL A 292 12.56 8.97 -6.35
N VAL A 293 11.74 9.71 -7.10
CA VAL A 293 10.93 10.81 -6.58
C VAL A 293 9.80 10.32 -5.69
N GLY A 294 9.15 9.20 -6.05
CA GLY A 294 8.01 8.65 -5.30
C GLY A 294 8.28 8.53 -3.79
N PRO A 295 9.29 7.75 -3.36
CA PRO A 295 9.63 7.60 -1.94
C PRO A 295 10.09 8.89 -1.24
N MET A 296 10.50 9.92 -1.99
CA MET A 296 11.03 11.18 -1.44
C MET A 296 9.94 12.20 -1.16
N ILE A 297 8.85 12.15 -1.90
CA ILE A 297 7.69 13.03 -1.79
C ILE A 297 6.46 12.18 -1.44
N ASP A 298 6.66 11.15 -0.62
CA ASP A 298 5.55 10.38 -0.12
C ASP A 298 4.74 11.27 0.84
N LEU A 299 3.62 11.83 0.36
CA LEU A 299 2.74 12.74 1.13
C LEU A 299 2.30 12.10 2.45
N LYS A 300 2.35 10.77 2.54
CA LYS A 300 1.97 10.00 3.71
C LYS A 300 3.04 10.06 4.81
N LEU A 301 4.32 10.20 4.46
CA LEU A 301 5.39 10.51 5.42
C LEU A 301 5.24 11.90 6.03
N PHE A 302 4.58 12.83 5.34
CA PHE A 302 4.26 14.16 5.87
C PHE A 302 2.97 14.22 6.71
N ALA A 303 2.07 13.25 6.54
CA ALA A 303 0.75 13.23 7.17
C ALA A 303 0.68 12.39 8.48
N MET A 304 1.72 11.61 8.80
CA MET A 304 1.86 10.83 10.04
C MET A 304 2.75 11.51 11.08
#